data_AF-A0A2D5CW05-F1
#
_entry.id   AF-A0A2D5CW05-F1
#
_cell.length_a   1.000
_cell.length_b   1.000
_cell.length_c   1.000
_cell.angle_alpha   90.00
_cell.angle_beta   90.00
_cell.angle_gamma   90.00
#
_symmetry.space_group_name_H-M   'P 1'
#
loop_
_entity.id
_entity.type
_entity.pdbx_description
1 polymer ?
#
loop_
_entity_poly.entity_id
_entity_poly.type
_entity_poly.pdbx_seq_one_letter_code
_entity_poly.pdbx_strand_id
1 'polypeptide(L)' 'MNELIAALKKGKVIISFTKIDTGELRVMPSTLNEDLIPEDSKILNISPDSDTIMVWSLDKNAWRDIRANTITEWRVDNE' A
#
# COMPACT_ATOMS: atom_id res chain seq x y z
N MET A 1 -3.46 7.45 8.82
CA MET A 1 -2.89 6.12 8.49
C MET A 1 -3.91 4.99 8.60
N ASN A 2 -4.74 4.97 9.65
CA ASN A 2 -5.78 3.95 9.84
C ASN A 2 -6.77 3.85 8.66
N GLU A 3 -7.17 4.96 8.06
CA GLU A 3 -8.09 4.97 6.91
C GLU A 3 -7.52 4.31 5.67
N LEU A 4 -6.24 4.54 5.37
CA LEU A 4 -5.53 3.90 4.27
C LEU A 4 -5.49 2.37 4.46
N ILE A 5 -5.15 1.91 5.66
CA ILE A 5 -5.12 0.48 5.99
C ILE A 5 -6.52 -0.13 5.86
N ALA A 6 -7.56 0.57 6.34
CA ALA A 6 -8.94 0.12 6.20
C ALA A 6 -9.38 0.02 4.73
N ALA A 7 -9.00 1.00 3.90
CA ALA A 7 -9.28 0.99 2.48
C ALA A 7 -8.55 -0.15 1.76
N LEU A 8 -7.27 -0.36 2.08
CA LEU A 8 -6.47 -1.46 1.55
C LEU A 8 -7.05 -2.82 1.92
N LYS A 9 -7.57 -2.99 3.14
CA LYS A 9 -8.24 -4.21 3.57
C LYS A 9 -9.57 -4.43 2.85
N LYS A 10 -10.28 -3.35 2.49
CA LYS A 10 -11.51 -3.43 1.69
C LYS A 10 -11.24 -3.81 0.24
N GLY A 11 -10.15 -3.34 -0.36
CA GLY A 11 -9.89 -3.57 -1.78
C GLY A 11 -8.58 -2.98 -2.28
N LYS A 12 -8.60 -2.50 -3.52
CA LYS A 12 -7.43 -1.92 -4.18
C LYS A 12 -7.30 -0.44 -3.79
N VAL A 13 -6.09 -0.01 -3.44
CA VAL A 13 -5.78 1.40 -3.16
C VAL A 13 -4.54 1.79 -3.94
N ILE A 14 -4.64 2.92 -4.63
CA ILE A 14 -3.56 3.50 -5.40
C ILE A 14 -2.82 4.48 -4.49
N ILE A 15 -1.57 4.17 -4.18
CA ILE A 15 -0.71 5.00 -3.33
C ILE A 15 0.29 5.75 -4.21
N SER A 16 0.29 7.07 -4.12
CA SER A 16 1.23 7.98 -4.77
C SER A 16 2.27 8.44 -3.76
N PHE A 17 3.54 8.16 -4.04
CA PHE A 17 4.65 8.57 -3.19
C PHE A 17 5.79 9.15 -4.01
N THR A 18 6.52 10.08 -3.42
CA THR A 18 7.67 10.72 -4.06
C THR A 18 8.94 9.93 -3.74
N LYS A 19 9.70 9.53 -4.76
CA LYS A 19 11.02 8.92 -4.55
C LYS A 19 11.97 9.93 -3.94
N ILE A 20 12.62 9.56 -2.84
CA ILE A 20 13.62 10.40 -2.18
C ILE A 20 14.86 10.58 -3.09
N ASP A 21 15.21 9.56 -3.87
CA ASP A 21 16.40 9.57 -4.73
C ASP A 21 16.28 10.51 -5.95
N THR A 22 15.12 10.56 -6.61
CA THR A 22 14.91 11.32 -7.86
C THR A 22 13.92 12.47 -7.74
N GLY A 23 13.13 12.53 -6.66
CA GLY A 23 12.04 13.50 -6.50
C GLY A 23 10.82 13.21 -7.38
N GLU A 24 10.78 12.09 -8.10
CA GLU A 24 9.67 11.74 -8.96
C GLU A 24 8.49 11.15 -8.19
N LEU A 25 7.29 11.57 -8.56
CA LEU A 25 6.04 11.00 -8.06
C LEU A 25 5.81 9.64 -8.72
N ARG A 26 5.84 8.59 -7.92
CA ARG A 26 5.56 7.22 -8.34
C ARG A 26 4.22 6.79 -7.76
N VAL A 27 3.40 6.19 -8.62
CA VAL A 27 2.10 5.65 -8.24
C VAL A 27 2.20 4.12 -8.21
N MET A 28 1.70 3.51 -7.13
CA MET A 28 1.80 2.08 -6.93
C MET A 28 0.47 1.50 -6.41
N PRO A 29 -0.24 0.71 -7.24
CA PRO A 29 -1.48 0.07 -6.82
C PRO A 29 -1.16 -1.05 -5.83
N SER A 30 -1.80 -0.97 -4.66
CA SER A 30 -1.57 -1.86 -3.54
C SER A 30 -2.87 -2.34 -2.92
N THR A 31 -2.83 -3.45 -2.19
CA THR A 31 -4.00 -3.99 -1.47
C THR A 31 -3.57 -4.69 -0.18
N LEU A 32 -4.53 -4.91 0.71
CA LEU A 32 -4.44 -5.77 1.88
C LEU A 32 -5.66 -6.69 1.98
N ASN A 33 -6.44 -6.79 0.90
CA ASN A 33 -7.59 -7.65 0.85
C ASN A 33 -7.12 -9.10 0.61
N GLU A 34 -7.53 -10.01 1.49
CA GLU A 34 -7.16 -11.43 1.44
C GLU A 34 -7.68 -12.11 0.16
N ASP A 35 -8.77 -11.62 -0.43
CA ASP A 35 -9.31 -12.11 -1.70
C ASP A 35 -8.42 -11.75 -2.91
N LEU A 36 -7.65 -10.66 -2.81
CA LEU A 36 -6.76 -10.18 -3.87
C LEU A 36 -5.32 -10.62 -3.67
N ILE A 37 -4.96 -10.97 -2.43
CA ILE A 37 -3.64 -11.49 -2.09
C ILE A 37 -3.67 -13.01 -2.35
N PRO A 38 -2.67 -13.57 -3.05
CA PRO A 38 -2.61 -15.01 -3.25
C PRO A 38 -2.55 -15.74 -1.91
N GLU A 39 -3.25 -16.88 -1.77
CA GLU A 39 -3.36 -17.64 -0.51
C GLU A 39 -2.00 -18.00 0.12
N ASP A 40 -0.95 -18.12 -0.69
CA ASP A 40 0.43 -18.37 -0.24
C ASP A 40 1.05 -17.18 0.52
N SER A 41 0.51 -15.98 0.34
CA SER A 41 1.00 -14.75 0.97
C SER A 41 0.23 -14.44 2.25
N LYS A 42 0.87 -14.71 3.39
CA LYS A 42 0.35 -14.31 4.71
C LYS A 42 0.27 -12.80 4.81
N ILE A 43 -0.90 -12.31 5.19
CA ILE A 43 -1.11 -10.90 5.51
C ILE A 43 -0.26 -10.55 6.73
N LEU A 44 0.66 -9.61 6.54
CA LEU A 44 1.44 -9.08 7.65
C LEU A 44 0.58 -8.10 8.45
N ASN A 45 0.62 -8.23 9.78
CA ASN A 45 -0.07 -7.31 10.66
C ASN A 45 0.62 -5.94 10.59
N ILE A 46 -0.05 -4.97 9.97
CA ILE A 46 0.48 -3.62 9.81
C ILE A 46 0.11 -2.79 11.02
N SER A 47 1.13 -2.34 11.74
CA SER A 47 0.97 -1.40 12.85
C SER A 47 0.83 0.03 12.30
N PRO A 48 -0.26 0.75 12.63
CA PRO A 48 -0.43 2.14 12.22
C PRO A 48 0.55 3.11 12.89
N ASP A 49 1.22 2.67 13.97
CA ASP A 49 2.25 3.43 14.68
C ASP A 49 3.62 3.41 13.99
N SER A 50 3.80 2.63 12.93
CA SER A 50 5.07 2.60 12.19
C SER A 50 5.12 3.66 11.09
N ASP A 51 6.26 4.33 10.94
CA ASP A 51 6.55 5.24 9.82
C ASP A 51 6.47 4.55 8.45
N THR A 52 6.52 3.22 8.42
CA THR A 52 6.42 2.35 7.24
C THR A 52 5.16 1.51 7.30
N ILE A 53 4.44 1.47 6.19
CA ILE A 53 3.23 0.68 5.99
C ILE A 53 3.60 -0.47 5.06
N MET A 54 3.40 -1.71 5.50
CA MET A 54 3.49 -2.86 4.61
C MET A 54 2.22 -2.96 3.77
N VAL A 55 2.37 -3.07 2.47
CA VAL A 55 1.26 -3.23 1.52
C VAL A 55 1.60 -4.29 0.50
N TRP A 56 0.60 -5.02 0.01
CA TRP A 56 0.80 -5.93 -1.10
C TRP A 56 0.76 -5.14 -2.40
N SER A 57 1.84 -5.17 -3.18
CA SER A 57 1.88 -4.52 -4.49
C SER A 57 1.25 -5.41 -5.54
N LEU A 58 0.21 -4.92 -6.21
CA LEU A 58 -0.44 -5.61 -7.33
C LEU A 58 0.36 -5.54 -8.64
N ASP A 59 1.24 -4.54 -8.77
CA ASP A 59 2.13 -4.42 -9.94
C ASP A 59 3.25 -5.48 -9.97
N LYS A 60 3.71 -5.87 -8.78
CA LYS A 60 4.89 -6.73 -8.57
C LYS A 60 4.53 -8.08 -7.96
N ASN A 61 3.27 -8.25 -7.54
CA ASN A 61 2.77 -9.38 -6.75
C ASN A 61 3.71 -9.73 -5.59
N ALA A 62 4.08 -8.71 -4.81
CA ALA A 62 5.01 -8.84 -3.70
C ALA A 62 4.72 -7.84 -2.59
N TRP A 63 5.09 -8.19 -1.35
CA TRP A 63 5.04 -7.29 -0.21
C TRP A 63 6.03 -6.14 -0.39
N ARG A 64 5.55 -4.91 -0.15
CA ARG A 64 6.34 -3.69 -0.20
C ARG A 64 6.06 -2.85 1.03
N ASP A 65 7.11 -2.40 1.69
CA ASP A 65 7.04 -1.35 2.69
C ASP A 65 7.07 0.02 1.99
N ILE A 66 6.10 0.86 2.30
CA ILE A 66 6.05 2.26 1.84
C ILE A 66 6.14 3.14 3.07
N ARG A 67 7.08 4.08 3.07
CA ARG A 67 7.17 5.10 4.11
C ARG A 67 6.00 6.05 3.99
N ALA A 68 5.19 6.15 5.03
CA ALA A 68 4.12 7.12 5.12
C ALA A 68 4.61 8.55 4.88
N ASN A 69 5.84 8.85 5.33
CA ASN A 69 6.48 10.15 5.11
C ASN A 69 6.75 10.47 3.62
N THR A 70 6.86 9.46 2.76
CA THR A 70 7.03 9.67 1.30
C THR A 70 5.71 9.70 0.54
N ILE A 71 4.61 9.29 1.17
CA ILE A 71 3.29 9.26 0.55
C ILE A 71 2.79 10.69 0.40
N THR A 72 2.61 11.10 -0.84
CA THR A 72 2.05 12.41 -1.20
C THR A 72 0.53 12.34 -1.26
N GLU A 73 -0.03 11.25 -1.80
CA GLU A 73 -1.48 11.07 -1.92
C GLU A 73 -1.83 9.57 -1.97
N TRP A 74 -3.04 9.20 -1.58
CA TRP A 74 -3.56 7.86 -1.82
C TRP A 74 -5.06 7.94 -2.14
N ARG A 75 -5.56 7.02 -2.96
CA ARG A 75 -6.97 6.97 -3.35
C ARG A 75 -7.45 5.53 -3.49
N VAL A 76 -8.68 5.27 -3.07
CA VAL A 76 -9.31 3.96 -3.20
C VAL A 76 -9.70 3.74 -4.66
N ASP A 77 -9.30 2.61 -5.22
CA ASP A 77 -9.70 2.16 -6.56
C ASP A 77 -11.08 1.50 -6.42
N ASN A 78 -12.12 2.32 -6.44
CA ASN A 78 -13.52 1.86 -6.49
C ASN A 78 -13.87 1.59 -7.96
N GLU A 79 -13.56 0.39 -8.44
CA GLU A 79 -14.04 -0.11 -9.74
C GLU A 79 -15.49 -0.59 -9.65
#